data_AF-A0A4Y8X3Z6-F1
#
_entry.id   AF-A0A4Y8X3Z6-F1
#
_cell.length_a   1.000
_cell.length_b   1.000
_cell.length_c   1.000
_cell.angle_alpha   90.00
_cell.angle_beta   90.00
_cell.angle_gamma   90.00
#
_symmetry.space_group_name_H-M   'P 1'
#
loop_
_entity.id
_entity.type
_entity.pdbx_description
1 polymer ?
#
loop_
_entity_poly.entity_id
_entity_poly.type
_entity_poly.pdbx_seq_one_letter_code
_entity_poly.pdbx_strand_id
1 'polypeptide(L)' 'MLTIASRLDVMNRLGRAMADPTRPRILMTLLEGPSYPAVLARDLGRV' A
#
# COMPACT_ATOMS: atom_id res chain seq x y z
N MET A 1 21.08 -11.64 -3.91
CA MET A 1 20.91 -12.70 -2.90
C MET A 1 19.47 -12.61 -2.40
N LEU A 2 18.63 -13.59 -2.76
CA LEU A 2 17.20 -13.57 -2.44
C LEU A 2 17.01 -14.01 -0.97
N THR A 3 17.21 -13.08 -0.03
CA THR A 3 17.04 -13.39 1.39
C THR A 3 15.58 -13.67 1.66
N ILE A 4 15.29 -14.89 2.14
CA ILE A 4 14.02 -15.20 2.79
C ILE A 4 13.97 -14.30 4.02
N ALA A 5 13.24 -13.19 3.91
CA ALA A 5 13.00 -12.30 5.04
C ALA A 5 12.26 -13.08 6.13
N SER A 6 12.69 -12.92 7.37
CA SER A 6 11.96 -13.50 8.49
C SER A 6 10.54 -12.94 8.52
N ARG A 7 9.58 -13.71 9.03
CA ARG A 7 8.19 -13.22 9.22
C ARG A 7 8.17 -11.90 9.98
N LEU A 8 9.05 -11.74 10.97
CA LEU A 8 9.20 -10.52 11.77
C LEU A 8 9.70 -9.32 10.92
N ASP A 9 10.68 -9.52 10.03
CA ASP A 9 11.17 -8.46 9.13
C ASP A 9 10.08 -8.03 8.14
N VAL A 10 9.31 -8.98 7.59
CA VAL A 10 8.15 -8.67 6.72
C VAL A 10 7.12 -7.84 7.47
N MET A 11 6.75 -8.22 8.69
CA MET A 11 5.77 -7.47 9.48
C MET A 11 6.27 -6.06 9.84
N ASN A 12 7.55 -5.89 10.16
CA ASN A 12 8.13 -4.57 10.43
C ASN A 12 8.08 -3.64 9.20
N ARG A 13 8.37 -4.18 8.01
CA ARG A 13 8.30 -3.42 6.75
C ARG A 13 6.87 -3.07 6.38
N LEU A 14 5.93 -4.01 6.57
CA LEU A 14 4.51 -3.75 6.36
C LEU A 14 4.01 -2.65 7.30
N GLY A 15 4.32 -2.73 8.59
CA GLY A 15 3.96 -1.70 9.56
C GLY A 15 4.51 -0.32 9.17
N ARG A 16 5.79 -0.25 8.79
CA ARG A 16 6.40 1.00 8.31
C ARG A 16 5.74 1.53 7.04
N ALA A 17 5.36 0.65 6.12
CA ALA A 17 4.63 1.03 4.92
C ALA A 17 3.24 1.60 5.24
N MET A 18 2.51 0.96 6.15
CA MET A 18 1.14 1.35 6.53
C MET A 18 1.08 2.61 7.41
N ALA A 19 2.22 3.07 7.96
CA ALA A 19 2.30 4.35 8.67
C ALA A 19 2.06 5.56 7.75
N ASP A 20 2.24 5.42 6.44
CA ASP A 20 1.81 6.41 5.45
C ASP A 20 0.31 6.21 5.17
N PRO A 21 -0.57 7.18 5.48
CA PRO A 21 -2.02 7.03 5.33
C PRO A 21 -2.48 6.84 3.87
N THR A 22 -1.62 7.12 2.89
CA THR A 22 -1.92 6.93 1.47
C THR A 22 -2.02 5.45 1.11
N ARG A 23 -1.14 4.60 1.65
CA ARG A 23 -1.04 3.18 1.29
C ARG A 23 -2.25 2.34 1.69
N PRO A 24 -2.77 2.40 2.94
CA PRO A 24 -3.96 1.65 3.31
C PRO A 24 -5.19 2.14 2.54
N ARG A 25 -5.29 3.44 2.19
CA ARG A 25 -6.37 3.96 1.35
C ARG A 25 -6.36 3.35 -0.05
N ILE A 26 -5.19 3.25 -0.69
CA ILE A 26 -5.06 2.55 -1.99
C ILE A 26 -5.53 1.10 -1.87
N LEU A 27 -5.08 0.38 -0.84
CA LEU A 27 -5.48 -1.02 -0.64
C LEU A 27 -6.99 -1.16 -0.42
N MET A 28 -7.60 -0.29 0.38
CA MET A 28 -9.05 -0.27 0.60
C MET A 28 -9.82 -0.08 -0.71
N THR A 29 -9.41 0.86 -1.56
CA THR A 29 -10.02 1.03 -2.89
C THR A 29 -9.86 -0.22 -3.77
N LEU A 30 -8.71 -0.88 -3.71
CA LEU A 30 -8.46 -2.10 -4.49
C LEU A 30 -9.23 -3.33 -4.00
N LEU A 31 -9.73 -3.32 -2.75
CA LEU A 31 -10.65 -4.36 -2.26
C LEU A 31 -12.02 -4.28 -2.91
N GLU A 32 -12.45 -3.09 -3.32
CA GLU A 32 -13.73 -2.86 -4.03
C GLU A 32 -13.61 -3.27 -5.51
N GLY A 33 -12.40 -3.19 -6.09
CA GLY A 33 -12.10 -3.64 -7.44
C GLY A 33 -10.81 -3.05 -8.01
N PRO A 34 -10.37 -3.49 -9.20
CA PRO A 34 -9.21 -2.91 -9.86
C PRO A 34 -9.43 -1.42 -10.18
N SER A 35 -8.40 -0.59 -10.00
CA SER A 35 -8.46 0.85 -10.28
C SER A 35 -7.19 1.34 -10.98
N TYR A 36 -7.34 2.36 -11.82
CA TYR A 36 -6.23 2.98 -12.55
C TYR A 36 -5.47 4.00 -11.67
N PRO A 37 -4.15 4.15 -11.84
CA PRO A 37 -3.35 5.08 -11.03
C PRO A 37 -3.84 6.53 -11.05
N ALA A 38 -4.32 7.03 -12.20
CA ALA A 38 -4.85 8.39 -12.31
C ALA A 38 -6.14 8.59 -11.49
N VAL A 39 -6.99 7.56 -11.40
CA VAL A 39 -8.22 7.59 -10.60
C VAL A 39 -7.85 7.60 -9.12
N LEU A 40 -6.97 6.69 -8.69
CA LEU A 40 -6.45 6.66 -7.32
C LEU A 40 -5.83 8.01 -6.90
N ALA A 41 -5.02 8.61 -7.78
CA ALA A 41 -4.38 9.89 -7.47
C ALA A 41 -5.42 11.01 -7.25
N ARG A 42 -6.48 11.05 -8.06
CA ARG A 42 -7.56 12.02 -7.91
C ARG A 42 -8.36 11.78 -6.61
N ASP A 43 -8.70 10.54 -6.30
CA ASP A 43 -9.47 10.18 -5.09
C ASP A 43 -8.66 10.39 -3.78
N LEU A 44 -7.33 10.40 -3.89
CA LEU A 44 -6.41 10.73 -2.82
C LEU A 44 -6.09 12.23 -2.71
N GLY A 45 -6.63 13.06 -3.60
CA GLY A 45 -6.39 14.51 -3.64
C GLY A 45 -4.96 14.87 -4.09
N ARG A 46 -4.40 14.12 -5.04
CA ARG A 46 -3.00 14.24 -5.50
C ARG A 46 -2.86 14.79 -6.93
N VAL A 47 -3.93 15.31 -7.54
CA VAL A 47 -3.96 15.99 -8.85
C VAL A 47 -5.12 16.98 -8.89
#